data_AF-A0A0C9QW81-F1
#
_entry.id   AF-A0A0C9QW81-F1
#
_cell.length_a   1.000
_cell.length_b   1.000
_cell.length_c   1.000
_cell.angle_alpha   90.00
_cell.angle_beta   90.00
_cell.angle_gamma   90.00
#
_symmetry.space_group_name_H-M   'P 1'
#
loop_
_entity.id
_entity.type
_entity.pdbx_description
1 polymer ?
#
loop_
_entity_poly.entity_id
_entity_poly.type
_entity_poly.pdbx_seq_one_letter_code
_entity_poly.pdbx_strand_id
1 'polypeptide(L)'
;GNKKRIADEIINHPQNYHIYEGLSTLTNISRYDLPDPEVYRDFFRLNPLYEFKKLSETCTYFRGCPITKLDVAIAYDLPELAGKYKKMAESALANIESKGAADGEPETKGSGKSTKS
;
A
#
# COMPACT_ATOMS: atom_id res chain seq x y z
N GLY A 1 -30.23 -0.59 27.33
CA GLY A 1 -31.24 -1.62 27.01
C GLY A 1 -31.07 -2.19 25.61
N ASN A 2 -31.43 -1.44 24.56
CA ASN A 2 -31.56 -2.00 23.20
C ASN A 2 -30.24 -2.07 22.38
N LYS A 3 -29.37 -1.05 22.49
CA LYS A 3 -28.13 -0.95 21.69
C LYS A 3 -27.16 -2.11 21.91
N LYS A 4 -27.00 -2.56 23.15
CA LYS A 4 -26.14 -3.70 23.49
C LYS A 4 -26.66 -4.99 22.86
N ARG A 5 -27.96 -5.27 23.00
CA ARG A 5 -28.58 -6.47 22.40
C ARG A 5 -28.42 -6.50 20.88
N ILE A 6 -28.69 -5.38 20.20
CA ILE A 6 -28.52 -5.29 18.74
C ILE A 6 -27.05 -5.47 18.36
N ALA A 7 -26.12 -4.87 19.10
CA ALA A 7 -24.69 -5.07 18.88
C ALA A 7 -24.30 -6.55 19.01
N ASP A 8 -24.75 -7.23 20.07
CA ASP A 8 -24.50 -8.65 20.25
C ASP A 8 -25.09 -9.49 19.11
N GLU A 9 -26.29 -9.15 18.60
CA GLU A 9 -26.90 -9.82 17.44
C GLU A 9 -26.07 -9.64 16.16
N ILE A 10 -25.59 -8.42 15.88
CA ILE A 10 -24.72 -8.11 14.73
C ILE A 10 -23.40 -8.87 14.84
N ILE A 11 -22.79 -8.87 16.03
CA ILE A 11 -21.48 -9.51 16.28
C ILE A 11 -21.56 -11.02 16.09
N ASN A 12 -22.63 -11.65 16.59
CA ASN A 12 -22.80 -13.10 16.51
C ASN A 12 -23.31 -13.58 15.15
N HIS A 13 -24.02 -12.74 14.40
CA HIS A 13 -24.63 -13.10 13.11
C HIS A 13 -24.45 -12.01 12.04
N PRO A 14 -23.20 -11.64 11.67
CA PRO A 14 -22.93 -10.54 10.74
C PRO A 14 -23.59 -10.72 9.35
N GLN A 15 -23.81 -11.96 8.93
CA GLN A 15 -24.51 -12.29 7.69
C GLN A 15 -25.98 -11.86 7.67
N ASN A 16 -26.67 -11.91 8.83
CA ASN A 16 -28.07 -11.50 8.92
C ASN A 16 -28.25 -9.99 8.73
N TYR A 17 -27.15 -9.24 8.84
CA TYR A 17 -27.09 -7.80 8.65
C TYR A 17 -26.29 -7.42 7.40
N HIS A 18 -25.98 -8.38 6.53
CA HIS A 18 -25.26 -8.19 5.26
C HIS A 18 -23.93 -7.43 5.40
N ILE A 19 -23.23 -7.59 6.54
CA ILE A 19 -22.02 -6.80 6.84
C ILE A 19 -20.92 -7.05 5.79
N TYR A 20 -20.61 -8.32 5.48
CA TYR A 20 -19.58 -8.66 4.50
C TYR A 20 -20.05 -8.55 3.05
N GLU A 21 -21.31 -8.91 2.78
CA GLU A 21 -21.88 -8.81 1.43
C GLU A 21 -21.93 -7.35 0.98
N GLY A 22 -22.41 -6.44 1.84
CA GLY A 22 -22.43 -5.01 1.56
C GLY A 22 -21.04 -4.45 1.28
N LEU A 23 -20.03 -4.82 2.08
CA LEU A 23 -18.64 -4.41 1.84
C LEU A 23 -18.07 -4.99 0.54
N SER A 24 -18.45 -6.22 0.19
CA SER A 24 -18.00 -6.88 -1.04
C SER A 24 -18.60 -6.28 -2.32
N THR A 25 -19.69 -5.50 -2.21
CA THR A 25 -20.22 -4.74 -3.35
C THR A 25 -19.34 -3.54 -3.73
N LEU A 26 -18.43 -3.12 -2.84
CA LEU A 26 -17.50 -2.04 -3.10
C LEU A 26 -16.35 -2.57 -3.96
N THR A 27 -16.12 -1.94 -5.12
CA THR A 27 -15.11 -2.36 -6.10
C THR A 27 -13.68 -2.31 -5.57
N ASN A 28 -13.46 -1.60 -4.47
CA ASN A 28 -12.15 -1.32 -3.90
C ASN A 28 -11.81 -2.24 -2.70
N ILE A 29 -12.63 -3.26 -2.42
CA ILE A 29 -12.41 -4.20 -1.32
C ILE A 29 -12.48 -5.62 -1.88
N SER A 30 -11.42 -6.40 -1.64
CA SER A 30 -11.41 -7.81 -1.98
C SER A 30 -11.88 -8.65 -0.78
N ARG A 31 -12.28 -9.90 -1.05
CA ARG A 31 -12.58 -10.88 0.00
C ARG A 31 -11.40 -11.13 0.95
N TYR A 32 -10.17 -10.90 0.50
CA TYR A 32 -8.95 -11.14 1.27
C TYR A 32 -8.66 -10.02 2.27
N ASP A 33 -9.29 -8.85 2.08
CA ASP A 33 -9.18 -7.72 3.00
C ASP A 33 -10.15 -7.84 4.18
N LEU A 34 -11.12 -8.75 4.09
CA LEU A 34 -12.14 -8.96 5.12
C LEU A 34 -11.64 -9.93 6.19
N PRO A 35 -11.86 -9.64 7.48
CA PRO A 35 -11.46 -10.54 8.56
C PRO A 35 -12.35 -11.78 8.61
N ASP A 36 -11.77 -12.91 9.02
CA ASP A 36 -12.53 -14.12 9.31
C ASP A 36 -13.63 -13.84 10.37
N PRO A 37 -14.77 -14.55 10.30
CA PRO A 37 -15.89 -14.32 11.23
C PRO A 37 -15.50 -14.43 12.71
N GLU A 38 -14.56 -15.32 13.02
CA GLU A 38 -14.04 -15.52 14.39
C GLU A 38 -13.25 -14.31 14.87
N VAL A 39 -12.36 -13.77 14.01
CA VAL A 39 -11.57 -12.57 14.29
C VAL A 39 -12.47 -11.35 14.48
N TYR A 40 -13.48 -11.20 13.61
CA TYR A 40 -14.48 -10.14 13.73
C TYR A 40 -15.19 -10.19 15.08
N ARG A 41 -15.69 -11.38 15.47
CA ARG A 41 -16.38 -11.57 16.75
C ARG A 41 -15.47 -11.26 17.94
N ASP A 42 -14.23 -11.75 17.91
CA ASP A 42 -13.30 -11.58 19.03
C ASP A 42 -12.85 -10.12 19.19
N PHE A 43 -12.70 -9.37 18.08
CA PHE A 43 -12.46 -7.93 18.12
C PHE A 43 -13.58 -7.17 18.84
N PHE A 44 -14.85 -7.43 18.49
CA PHE A 44 -15.99 -6.70 19.07
C PHE A 44 -16.42 -7.18 20.47
N ARG A 45 -15.89 -8.31 20.95
CA ARG A 45 -16.00 -8.71 22.37
C ARG A 45 -15.21 -7.79 23.29
N LEU A 46 -14.07 -7.30 22.82
CA LEU A 46 -13.20 -6.38 23.57
C LEU A 46 -13.53 -4.92 23.30
N ASN A 47 -14.08 -4.62 22.13
CA ASN A 47 -14.39 -3.27 21.67
C ASN A 47 -15.89 -3.17 21.36
N PRO A 48 -16.74 -2.62 22.25
CA PRO A 48 -18.18 -2.64 22.06
C PRO A 48 -18.61 -1.88 20.79
N LEU A 49 -19.34 -2.54 19.89
CA LEU A 49 -19.78 -1.98 18.60
C LEU A 49 -20.49 -0.62 18.73
N TYR A 50 -21.27 -0.43 19.79
CA TYR A 50 -22.04 0.80 20.02
C TYR A 50 -21.22 1.99 20.55
N GLU A 51 -19.93 1.81 20.80
CA GLU A 51 -18.99 2.88 21.17
C GLU A 51 -18.27 3.48 19.95
N PHE A 52 -18.35 2.82 18.79
CA PHE A 52 -17.76 3.32 17.56
C PHE A 52 -18.56 4.49 16.99
N LYS A 53 -17.85 5.52 16.55
CA LYS A 53 -18.42 6.63 15.79
C LYS A 53 -18.82 6.17 14.39
N LYS A 54 -19.83 6.82 13.82
CA LYS A 54 -20.18 6.59 12.41
C LYS A 54 -19.07 7.12 11.51
N LEU A 55 -18.86 6.51 10.35
CA LEU A 55 -17.88 6.99 9.36
C LEU A 55 -18.12 8.46 8.99
N SER A 56 -19.37 8.88 8.83
CA SER A 56 -19.73 10.27 8.54
C SER A 56 -19.31 11.25 9.63
N GLU A 57 -19.26 10.82 10.89
CA GLU A 57 -18.83 11.64 12.03
C GLU A 57 -17.30 11.81 12.08
N THR A 58 -16.55 11.03 11.30
CA THR A 58 -15.09 11.19 11.16
C THR A 58 -14.70 12.18 10.06
N CYS A 59 -15.66 12.56 9.21
CA CYS A 59 -15.46 13.56 8.17
C CYS A 59 -15.52 14.97 8.76
N THR A 60 -14.63 15.86 8.31
CA THR A 60 -14.70 17.28 8.68
C THR A 60 -14.74 18.13 7.42
N TYR A 61 -15.35 19.31 7.52
CA TYR A 61 -15.42 20.25 6.40
C TYR A 61 -14.02 20.63 5.87
N PHE A 62 -13.09 20.95 6.78
CA PHE A 62 -11.75 21.44 6.38
C PHE A 62 -10.78 20.34 5.96
N ARG A 63 -10.88 19.13 6.53
CA ARG A 63 -9.95 18.03 6.21
C ARG A 63 -10.55 16.94 5.33
N GLY A 64 -11.81 17.07 4.94
CA GLY A 64 -12.55 16.04 4.23
C GLY A 64 -12.77 14.77 5.07
N CYS A 65 -13.10 13.68 4.39
CA CYS A 65 -13.23 12.36 4.98
C CYS A 65 -11.88 11.62 4.98
N PRO A 66 -11.50 10.94 6.07
CA PRO A 66 -10.30 10.10 6.09
C PRO A 66 -10.26 9.04 4.98
N ILE A 67 -11.40 8.45 4.64
CA ILE A 67 -11.50 7.43 3.58
C ILE A 67 -11.06 7.98 2.21
N THR A 68 -11.45 9.21 1.87
CA THR A 68 -11.05 9.87 0.63
C THR A 68 -9.54 10.11 0.56
N LYS A 69 -8.89 10.35 1.71
CA LYS A 69 -7.42 10.49 1.75
C LYS A 69 -6.73 9.16 1.47
N LEU A 70 -7.29 8.05 1.94
CA LEU A 70 -6.77 6.72 1.63
C LEU A 70 -6.92 6.43 0.13
N ASP A 71 -8.08 6.72 -0.45
CA ASP A 71 -8.32 6.54 -1.89
C ASP A 71 -7.30 7.33 -2.74
N VAL A 72 -7.06 8.61 -2.39
CA VAL A 72 -6.08 9.46 -3.10
C VAL A 72 -4.67 8.91 -2.95
N ALA A 73 -4.27 8.53 -1.73
CA ALA A 73 -2.94 8.01 -1.48
C ALA A 73 -2.65 6.74 -2.29
N ILE A 74 -3.62 5.82 -2.34
CA ILE A 74 -3.48 4.56 -3.08
C ILE A 74 -3.48 4.80 -4.60
N ALA A 75 -4.41 5.62 -5.11
CA ALA A 75 -4.60 5.80 -6.54
C ALA A 75 -3.55 6.71 -7.20
N TYR A 76 -2.98 7.67 -6.46
CA TYR A 76 -2.12 8.71 -7.02
C TYR A 76 -0.76 8.85 -6.32
N ASP A 77 -0.76 9.04 -5.00
CA ASP A 77 0.48 9.39 -4.29
C ASP A 77 1.50 8.23 -4.32
N LEU A 78 1.04 7.00 -4.11
CA LEU A 78 1.90 5.81 -4.15
C LEU A 78 2.47 5.55 -5.55
N PRO A 79 1.68 5.54 -6.65
CA PRO A 79 2.22 5.44 -8.01
C PRO A 79 3.22 6.54 -8.36
N GLU A 80 2.94 7.79 -7.98
CA GLU A 80 3.84 8.92 -8.23
C GLU A 80 5.18 8.72 -7.51
N LEU A 81 5.14 8.32 -6.24
CA LEU A 81 6.33 8.05 -5.43
C LEU A 81 7.16 6.91 -6.01
N ALA A 82 6.52 5.80 -6.40
CA ALA A 82 7.19 4.67 -7.03
C ALA A 82 7.86 5.09 -8.35
N GLY A 83 7.19 5.91 -9.17
CA GLY A 83 7.74 6.46 -10.40
C GLY A 83 8.97 7.34 -10.19
N LYS A 84 8.96 8.20 -9.16
CA LYS A 84 10.13 9.01 -8.77
C LYS A 84 11.29 8.13 -8.33
N TYR A 85 11.03 7.12 -7.50
CA TYR A 85 12.06 6.21 -7.01
C TYR A 85 12.71 5.41 -8.14
N LYS A 86 11.89 4.90 -9.09
CA LYS A 86 12.39 4.20 -10.27
C LYS A 86 13.36 5.08 -11.09
N LYS A 87 12.99 6.34 -11.36
CA LYS A 87 13.86 7.28 -12.08
C LYS A 87 15.18 7.55 -11.34
N MET A 88 15.13 7.71 -10.01
CA MET A 88 16.33 7.91 -9.21
C MET A 88 17.24 6.69 -9.25
N ALA A 89 16.67 5.48 -9.17
CA ALA A 89 17.42 4.23 -9.26
C ALA A 89 18.09 4.05 -10.64
N GLU A 90 17.35 4.29 -11.73
CA GLU A 90 17.88 4.25 -13.09
C GLU A 90 19.01 5.28 -13.29
N SER A 91 18.83 6.51 -12.80
CA SER A 91 19.84 7.55 -12.87
C SER A 91 21.11 7.18 -12.09
N ALA A 92 20.95 6.58 -10.91
CA ALA A 92 22.09 6.12 -10.11
C ALA A 92 22.88 5.01 -10.81
N LEU A 93 22.20 4.04 -11.44
CA LEU A 93 22.84 2.98 -12.22
C LEU A 93 23.61 3.53 -13.43
N ALA A 94 22.98 4.42 -14.22
CA ALA A 94 23.64 5.05 -15.36
C ALA A 94 24.90 5.86 -14.97
N ASN A 95 24.87 6.49 -13.78
CA ASN A 95 26.04 7.20 -13.25
C ASN A 95 27.18 6.26 -12.83
N ILE A 96 26.88 5.03 -12.43
CA ILE A 96 27.89 4.00 -12.11
C ILE A 96 28.50 3.45 -13.39
N GLU A 97 27.67 3.15 -14.41
CA GLU A 97 28.14 2.66 -15.71
C GLU A 97 29.03 3.69 -16.42
N SER A 98 28.65 4.97 -16.40
CA SER A 98 29.45 6.05 -16.98
C SER A 98 30.78 6.30 -16.24
N LYS A 99 30.87 5.99 -14.94
CA LYS A 99 32.14 6.03 -14.19
C LYS A 99 32.99 4.78 -14.40
N GLY A 100 32.39 3.59 -14.47
CA GLY A 100 33.10 2.33 -14.71
C GLY A 100 33.72 2.23 -16.12
N ALA A 101 33.15 2.94 -17.10
CA ALA A 101 33.73 3.06 -18.45
C ALA A 101 34.95 4.00 -18.53
N ALA A 102 35.19 4.84 -17.52
CA ALA A 102 36.31 5.79 -17.50
C ALA A 102 37.63 5.19 -16.97
N ASP A 103 37.58 4.02 -16.31
CA ASP A 103 38.75 3.35 -15.73
C ASP A 103 39.30 2.21 -16.62
N GLY A 104 38.77 2.03 -17.84
CA GLY A 104 39.26 1.08 -18.83
C GLY A 104 40.28 1.70 -19.80
N GLU A 105 41.53 1.88 -19.36
CA GLU A 105 42.63 2.30 -20.25
C GLU A 105 43.04 1.14 -21.20
N PRO A 106 43.34 1.42 -22.49
CA PRO A 106 43.63 0.39 -23.48
C PRO A 106 45.08 -0.10 -23.40
N GLU A 107 45.29 -1.41 -23.32
CA GLU A 107 46.59 -2.03 -23.59
C GLU A 107 47.03 -1.70 -25.02
N THR A 108 48.01 -0.80 -25.13
CA THR A 108 48.61 -0.41 -26.40
C THR A 108 49.63 -1.47 -26.85
N LYS A 109 49.43 -2.00 -28.07
CA LYS A 109 50.38 -2.85 -28.79
C LYS A 109 51.72 -2.13 -29.00
N GLY A 110 52.77 -2.58 -28.32
CA GLY A 110 54.16 -2.25 -28.64
C GLY A 110 54.74 -3.22 -29.66
N SER A 111 54.74 -2.84 -30.95
CA SER A 111 55.48 -3.51 -32.01
C SER A 111 56.96 -3.11 -31.94
N GLY A 112 57.82 -4.01 -31.49
CA GLY A 112 59.27 -3.85 -31.50
C GLY A 112 59.90 -4.55 -32.72
N LYS A 113 60.41 -3.76 -33.67
CA LYS A 113 61.25 -4.21 -34.80
C LYS A 113 62.70 -3.77 -34.54
N SER A 114 63.66 -4.56 -35.05
CA SER A 114 65.13 -4.40 -35.07
C SER A 114 65.88 -4.88 -33.82
N THR A 115 67.01 -5.61 -33.86
CA THR A 115 68.07 -5.72 -34.88
C THR A 115 68.77 -7.09 -34.87
N LYS A 116 69.25 -7.45 -36.06
CA LYS A 116 70.23 -8.49 -36.39
C LYS A 116 71.59 -8.25 -35.72
N SER A 117 72.21 -9.30 -35.19
CA SER A 117 73.67 -9.52 -35.13
C SER A 117 73.94 -11.01 -35.18
#